data_AF-A0A3D0NH02-F1
#
_entry.id   AF-A0A3D0NH02-F1
#
_cell.length_a   1.000
_cell.length_b   1.000
_cell.length_c   1.000
_cell.angle_alpha   90.00
_cell.angle_beta   90.00
_cell.angle_gamma   90.00
#
_symmetry.space_group_name_H-M   'P 1'
#
loop_
_entity.id
_entity.type
_entity.pdbx_description
1 polymer ?
#
loop_
_entity_poly.entity_id
_entity_poly.type
_entity_poly.pdbx_seq_one_letter_code
_entity_poly.pdbx_strand_id
1 'polypeptide(L)'
;MTEPSFTITAFYKFLEITEDELASLRSELQRMGYKYKLQGLTLVATEGVNGTVSSSAEGIAQFKQYLQERFGEITFKDSFSDFRPFKRWLVKIRDEIVAIKDKTIFPDGDRNHL
;
A
#
# COMPACT_ATOMS: atom_id res chain seq x y z
N MET A 1 -29.74 -3.39 -4.51
CA MET A 1 -28.60 -2.89 -3.72
C MET A 1 -27.41 -2.91 -4.67
N THR A 2 -26.94 -1.75 -5.11
CA THR A 2 -25.77 -1.66 -6.00
C THR A 2 -24.53 -1.99 -5.18
N GLU A 3 -23.74 -2.96 -5.62
CA GLU A 3 -22.42 -3.19 -5.03
C GLU A 3 -21.60 -1.90 -5.08
N PRO A 4 -20.73 -1.64 -4.09
CA PRO A 4 -19.90 -0.44 -4.09
C PRO A 4 -19.03 -0.40 -5.34
N SER A 5 -19.04 0.74 -6.03
CA SER A 5 -18.37 0.88 -7.32
C SER A 5 -16.84 0.88 -7.22
N PHE A 6 -16.29 1.15 -6.03
CA PHE A 6 -14.86 1.04 -5.73
C PHE A 6 -14.60 0.41 -4.36
N THR A 7 -13.68 -0.55 -4.32
CA THR A 7 -13.05 -1.01 -3.09
C THR A 7 -11.79 -0.19 -2.85
N ILE A 8 -11.62 0.32 -1.64
CA ILE A 8 -10.43 1.02 -1.18
C ILE A 8 -9.73 0.10 -0.18
N THR A 9 -8.43 -0.09 -0.33
CA THR A 9 -7.62 -0.84 0.64
C THR A 9 -6.43 -0.02 1.08
N ALA A 10 -6.23 0.04 2.39
CA ALA A 10 -5.03 0.58 3.03
C ALA A 10 -4.18 -0.57 3.55
N PHE A 11 -2.87 -0.48 3.38
CA PHE A 11 -1.92 -1.50 3.79
C PHE A 11 -0.58 -0.88 4.12
N TYR A 12 0.17 -1.56 4.98
CA TYR A 12 1.60 -1.35 5.15
C TYR A 12 2.26 -2.68 5.46
N LYS A 13 3.54 -2.78 5.15
CA LYS A 13 4.39 -3.91 5.52
C LYS A 13 5.80 -3.40 5.70
N PHE A 14 6.36 -3.68 6.87
CA PHE A 14 7.80 -3.55 7.08
C PHE A 14 8.49 -4.79 6.50
N LEU A 15 9.47 -4.55 5.63
CA LEU A 15 10.36 -5.55 5.07
C LEU A 15 11.65 -4.86 4.60
N GLU A 16 12.76 -5.57 4.65
CA GLU A 16 14.01 -5.05 4.11
C GLU A 16 13.96 -5.10 2.58
N ILE A 17 14.16 -3.93 1.96
CA ILE A 17 14.30 -3.75 0.51
C ILE A 17 15.62 -3.05 0.30
N THR A 18 16.51 -3.63 -0.51
CA THR A 18 17.81 -3.01 -0.77
C THR A 18 17.64 -1.77 -1.66
N GLU A 19 18.57 -0.81 -1.56
CA GLU A 19 18.59 0.40 -2.41
C GLU A 19 18.54 0.05 -3.91
N ASP A 20 19.26 -1.00 -4.31
CA ASP A 20 19.29 -1.49 -5.70
C ASP A 20 17.94 -2.07 -6.16
N GLU A 21 17.12 -2.59 -5.24
CA GLU A 21 15.79 -3.14 -5.53
C GLU A 21 14.69 -2.07 -5.63
N LEU A 22 14.88 -0.88 -5.05
CA LEU A 22 13.83 0.15 -5.01
C LEU A 22 13.32 0.53 -6.40
N ALA A 23 14.23 0.72 -7.35
CA ALA A 23 13.89 1.14 -8.71
C ALA A 23 13.13 0.04 -9.48
N SER A 24 13.56 -1.22 -9.32
CA SER A 24 12.92 -2.36 -9.98
C SER A 24 11.55 -2.64 -9.38
N LEU A 25 11.43 -2.59 -8.04
CA LEU A 25 10.17 -2.78 -7.33
C LEU A 25 9.17 -1.67 -7.64
N ARG A 26 9.62 -0.40 -7.66
CA ARG A 26 8.76 0.72 -8.08
C ARG A 26 8.18 0.46 -9.47
N SER A 27 9.01 0.00 -10.41
CA SER A 27 8.60 -0.28 -11.79
C SER A 27 7.63 -1.47 -11.85
N GLU A 28 7.84 -2.49 -11.04
CA GLU A 28 6.97 -3.64 -10.91
C GLU A 28 5.58 -3.25 -10.39
N LEU A 29 5.51 -2.52 -9.28
CA LEU A 29 4.26 -2.01 -8.71
C LEU A 29 3.54 -1.06 -9.67
N GLN A 30 4.28 -0.25 -10.45
CA GLN A 30 3.69 0.56 -11.51
C GLN A 30 2.96 -0.30 -12.54
N ARG A 31 3.61 -1.35 -13.05
CA ARG A 31 3.00 -2.29 -14.00
C ARG A 31 1.78 -2.99 -13.42
N MET A 32 1.85 -3.46 -12.18
CA MET A 32 0.72 -4.10 -11.51
C MET A 32 -0.46 -3.15 -11.32
N GLY A 33 -0.19 -1.89 -10.96
CA GLY A 33 -1.26 -0.90 -10.84
C GLY A 33 -1.96 -0.61 -12.16
N TYR A 34 -1.24 -0.59 -13.29
CA TYR A 34 -1.88 -0.49 -14.61
C TYR A 34 -2.70 -1.74 -14.96
N LYS A 35 -2.13 -2.93 -14.71
CA LYS A 35 -2.81 -4.23 -14.97
C LYS A 35 -4.12 -4.34 -14.20
N TYR A 36 -4.12 -3.97 -12.92
CA TYR A 36 -5.28 -4.07 -12.02
C TYR A 36 -6.11 -2.79 -11.94
N LYS A 37 -5.86 -1.83 -12.85
CA LYS A 37 -6.57 -0.55 -12.96
C LYS A 37 -6.63 0.23 -11.64
N LEU A 38 -5.57 0.14 -10.84
CA LEU A 38 -5.48 0.79 -9.54
C LEU A 38 -5.49 2.31 -9.68
N GLN A 39 -5.88 2.95 -8.57
CA GLN A 39 -5.78 4.38 -8.35
C GLN A 39 -5.33 4.59 -6.90
N GLY A 40 -4.71 5.73 -6.59
CA GLY A 40 -4.16 6.00 -5.26
C GLY A 40 -2.64 6.04 -5.27
N LEU A 41 -2.03 5.82 -4.11
CA LEU A 41 -0.60 5.96 -3.90
C LEU A 41 -0.04 4.78 -3.13
N THR A 42 1.08 4.24 -3.62
CA THR A 42 1.97 3.37 -2.86
C THR A 42 3.34 4.04 -2.69
N LEU A 43 3.82 4.06 -1.46
CA LEU A 43 5.15 4.44 -1.04
C LEU A 43 6.01 3.18 -0.92
N VAL A 44 7.25 3.30 -1.35
CA VAL A 44 8.28 2.28 -1.20
C VAL A 44 9.49 2.95 -0.57
N ALA A 45 10.07 2.33 0.46
CA ALA A 45 11.33 2.72 1.06
C ALA A 45 12.14 1.45 1.35
N THR A 46 13.39 1.60 1.77
CA THR A 46 14.23 0.43 2.15
C THR A 46 13.66 -0.36 3.32
N GLU A 47 12.81 0.29 4.14
CA GLU A 47 12.12 -0.34 5.28
C GLU A 47 10.77 -0.99 4.91
N GLY A 48 10.27 -0.85 3.67
CA GLY A 48 9.10 -1.58 3.22
C GLY A 48 8.17 -0.82 2.27
N VAL A 49 6.86 -1.11 2.39
CA VAL A 49 5.80 -0.55 1.54
C VAL A 49 4.60 -0.05 2.36
N ASN A 50 3.99 1.04 1.92
CA ASN A 50 2.73 1.57 2.47
C ASN A 50 1.85 2.09 1.34
N GLY A 51 0.56 1.82 1.35
CA GLY A 51 -0.33 2.40 0.36
C GLY A 51 -1.77 2.53 0.80
N THR A 52 -2.46 3.44 0.11
CA THR A 52 -3.92 3.47 0.07
C THR A 52 -4.33 3.55 -1.39
N VAL A 53 -5.05 2.53 -1.83
CA VAL A 53 -5.36 2.31 -3.25
C VAL A 53 -6.82 1.93 -3.43
N SER A 54 -7.35 2.17 -4.63
CA SER A 54 -8.71 1.79 -5.00
C SER A 54 -8.77 1.17 -6.38
N SER A 55 -9.70 0.24 -6.58
CA SER A 55 -10.07 -0.33 -7.88
C SER A 55 -11.45 -1.00 -7.77
N SER A 56 -11.86 -1.78 -8.77
CA SER A 56 -12.95 -2.75 -8.60
C SER A 56 -12.62 -3.76 -7.51
N ALA A 57 -13.63 -4.45 -6.98
CA ALA A 57 -13.42 -5.51 -5.99
C ALA A 57 -12.44 -6.58 -6.49
N GLU A 58 -12.57 -7.01 -7.74
CA GLU A 58 -11.66 -7.96 -8.39
C GLU A 58 -10.24 -7.40 -8.52
N GLY A 59 -10.08 -6.14 -8.94
CA GLY A 59 -8.77 -5.51 -9.09
C GLY A 59 -8.04 -5.37 -7.75
N ILE A 60 -8.76 -5.04 -6.67
CA ILE A 60 -8.21 -5.02 -5.32
C ILE A 60 -7.84 -6.43 -4.86
N ALA A 61 -8.69 -7.43 -5.07
CA ALA A 61 -8.40 -8.82 -4.68
C ALA A 61 -7.12 -9.35 -5.37
N GLN A 62 -6.98 -9.13 -6.68
CA GLN A 62 -5.79 -9.52 -7.43
C GLN A 62 -4.53 -8.78 -6.96
N PHE A 63 -4.64 -7.49 -6.64
CA PHE A 63 -3.51 -6.73 -6.12
C PHE A 63 -3.08 -7.20 -4.73
N LYS A 64 -4.03 -7.50 -3.84
CA LYS A 64 -3.74 -8.06 -2.51
C LYS A 64 -3.05 -9.40 -2.59
N GLN A 65 -3.55 -10.31 -3.43
CA GLN A 65 -2.92 -11.60 -3.66
C GLN A 65 -1.49 -11.42 -4.15
N TYR A 66 -1.26 -10.58 -5.16
CA TYR A 66 0.07 -10.28 -5.66
C TYR A 66 1.01 -9.75 -4.55
N LEU A 67 0.54 -8.81 -3.73
CA LEU A 67 1.35 -8.28 -2.62
C LEU A 67 1.67 -9.37 -1.59
N GLN A 68 0.72 -10.25 -1.28
CA GLN A 68 0.95 -11.35 -0.36
C GLN A 68 1.90 -12.42 -0.91
N GLU A 69 1.82 -12.72 -2.20
CA GLU A 69 2.77 -13.60 -2.89
C GLU A 69 4.19 -13.00 -2.90
N ARG A 70 4.31 -11.69 -3.08
CA ARG A 70 5.60 -10.99 -3.19
C ARG A 70 6.25 -10.69 -1.84
N PHE A 71 5.48 -10.41 -0.80
CA PHE A 71 5.96 -9.88 0.49
C PHE A 71 5.52 -10.70 1.72
N GLY A 72 4.82 -11.81 1.50
CA GLY A 72 4.24 -12.62 2.58
C GLY A 72 2.97 -11.99 3.16
N GLU A 73 2.57 -12.44 4.35
CA GLU A 73 1.33 -11.97 4.96
C GLU A 73 1.32 -10.45 5.21
N ILE A 74 0.26 -9.78 4.74
CA ILE A 74 -0.01 -8.35 4.91
C ILE A 74 -1.42 -8.19 5.45
N THR A 75 -1.57 -7.31 6.44
CA THR A 75 -2.87 -6.86 6.93
C THR A 75 -3.43 -5.76 6.04
N PHE A 76 -4.65 -5.95 5.57
CA PHE A 76 -5.37 -4.98 4.77
C PHE A 76 -6.55 -4.41 5.54
N LYS A 77 -6.75 -3.09 5.46
CA LYS A 77 -7.94 -2.42 5.97
C LYS A 77 -8.76 -1.90 4.80
N ASP A 78 -9.94 -2.47 4.62
CA ASP A 78 -10.81 -2.14 3.49
C ASP A 78 -11.90 -1.14 3.87
N SER A 79 -12.29 -0.36 2.87
CA SER A 79 -13.47 0.48 2.87
C SER A 79 -14.03 0.57 1.45
N PHE A 80 -15.20 1.18 1.30
CA PHE A 80 -15.95 1.17 0.05
C PHE A 80 -16.42 2.57 -0.32
N SER A 81 -16.54 2.85 -1.61
CA SER A 81 -17.05 4.12 -2.11
C SER A 81 -17.87 3.93 -3.38
N ASP A 82 -18.96 4.69 -3.49
CA ASP A 82 -19.81 4.74 -4.68
C ASP A 82 -19.29 5.67 -5.77
N PHE A 83 -18.22 6.42 -5.48
CA PHE A 83 -17.56 7.32 -6.42
C PHE A 83 -16.06 7.04 -6.46
N ARG A 84 -15.42 7.47 -7.55
CA ARG A 84 -13.97 7.34 -7.74
C ARG A 84 -13.22 8.16 -6.66
N PRO A 85 -12.49 7.52 -5.71
CA PRO A 85 -11.90 8.24 -4.57
C PRO A 85 -10.56 8.88 -4.92
N PHE A 86 -9.80 8.27 -5.85
CA PHE A 86 -8.49 8.76 -6.28
C PHE A 86 -8.46 9.02 -7.79
N LYS A 87 -7.71 10.04 -8.21
CA LYS A 87 -7.67 10.45 -9.63
C LYS A 87 -6.78 9.55 -10.49
N ARG A 88 -5.65 9.09 -9.96
CA ARG A 88 -4.58 8.41 -10.70
C ARG A 88 -3.81 7.44 -9.81
N TRP A 89 -3.09 6.52 -10.44
CA TRP A 89 -2.11 5.63 -9.81
C TRP A 89 -0.75 6.30 -9.69
N LEU A 90 -0.10 6.16 -8.53
CA LEU A 90 1.26 6.63 -8.29
C LEU A 90 2.03 5.63 -7.43
N VAL A 91 3.30 5.41 -7.79
CA VAL A 91 4.28 4.73 -6.93
C VAL A 91 5.47 5.65 -6.73
N LYS A 92 5.81 5.93 -5.47
CA LYS A 92 6.88 6.86 -5.10
C LYS A 92 7.88 6.17 -4.18
N ILE A 93 9.16 6.35 -4.48
CA ILE A 93 10.24 6.05 -3.55
C ILE A 93 10.32 7.19 -2.53
N ARG A 94 10.54 6.85 -1.27
CA ARG A 94 10.73 7.73 -0.12
C ARG A 94 11.81 7.16 0.77
N ASP A 95 12.37 8.02 1.62
CA ASP A 95 13.33 7.60 2.64
C ASP A 95 12.64 6.74 3.72
N GLU A 96 11.37 7.04 4.02
CA GLU A 96 10.53 6.35 5.00
C GLU A 96 9.12 6.13 4.43
N ILE A 97 8.49 4.98 4.70
CA ILE A 97 7.11 4.68 4.26
C ILE A 97 6.04 5.27 5.20
N VAL A 98 6.44 5.64 6.42
CA VAL A 98 5.63 6.37 7.39
C VAL A 98 6.52 7.44 7.97
N ALA A 99 6.14 8.71 7.80
CA ALA A 99 6.85 9.79 8.48
C ALA A 99 6.55 9.71 9.99
N ILE A 100 7.44 9.13 10.77
CA ILE A 100 7.41 9.32 12.22
C ILE A 100 7.84 10.76 12.45
N LYS A 101 6.91 11.62 12.86
CA LYS A 101 7.18 13.06 13.10
C LYS A 101 8.13 13.34 14.27
N ASP A 102 8.81 12.32 14.79
CA ASP A 102 9.79 12.46 15.84
C ASP A 102 10.78 11.28 15.81
N LYS A 103 12.04 11.56 15.46
CA LYS A 103 13.12 10.56 15.41
C LYS A 103 13.53 10.05 16.80
N THR A 104 12.84 10.48 17.86
CA THR A 104 13.10 10.09 19.25
C THR A 104 12.07 9.13 19.85
N ILE A 105 10.99 8.79 19.13
CA ILE A 105 9.98 7.84 19.63
C ILE A 105 10.36 6.42 19.19
N PHE A 106 11.25 5.79 19.96
CA PHE A 106 11.25 4.34 20.07
C PHE A 106 10.02 3.94 20.89
N PRO A 107 9.14 3.03 20.41
CA PRO A 107 8.13 2.44 21.28
C PRO A 107 8.84 1.47 22.23
N ASP A 108 9.49 2.01 23.24
CA ASP A 108 9.88 1.27 24.44
C ASP A 108 8.98 1.77 25.57
N GLY A 109 7.93 1.01 25.83
CA GLY A 109 6.91 1.40 26.80
C GLY A 109 5.68 0.52 26.73
N ASP A 110 5.63 -0.46 27.62
CA ASP A 110 4.40 -1.11 28.09
C ASP A 110 3.29 -0.05 28.28
N ARG A 111 2.29 -0.04 27.37
CA ARG A 111 0.86 0.18 27.64
C ARG A 111 0.10 0.31 26.33
N ASN A 112 -0.49 -0.80 25.91
CA ASN A 112 -1.65 -0.80 25.02
C ASN A 112 -2.84 -0.18 25.77
N HIS A 113 -3.66 0.55 25.01
CA HIS A 113 -5.03 1.06 25.27
C HIS A 113 -5.11 2.59 25.37
N LEU A 114 -5.59 3.21 24.29
CA LEU A 114 -6.74 4.13 24.32
C LEU A 114 -7.60 3.87 23.08
#